data_AF-A0A6V7HRX5-F1
#
_entry.id   AF-A0A6V7HRX5-F1
#
_cell.length_a   1.000
_cell.length_b   1.000
_cell.length_c   1.000
_cell.angle_alpha   90.00
_cell.angle_beta   90.00
_cell.angle_gamma   90.00
#
_symmetry.space_group_name_H-M   'P 1'
#
loop_
_entity.id
_entity.type
_entity.pdbx_description
1 polymer ?
#
loop_
_entity_poly.entity_id
_entity_poly.type
_entity_poly.pdbx_seq_one_letter_code
_entity_poly.pdbx_strand_id
1 'polypeptide(L)' 'VFYYLGIPPVIEEKILPECQSPCPLEKFIESIENTFPIEGEPRCS' A
#
# COMPACT_ATOMS: atom_id res chain seq x y z
N VAL A 1 7.14 2.23 -4.80
CA VAL A 1 5.79 2.86 -4.81
C VAL A 1 5.92 4.29 -4.33
N PHE A 2 5.22 5.23 -4.96
CA PHE A 2 5.25 6.63 -4.55
C PHE A 2 4.12 6.91 -3.56
N TYR A 3 4.48 7.36 -2.37
CA TYR A 3 3.55 7.67 -1.28
C TYR A 3 3.45 9.17 -1.08
N TYR A 4 2.23 9.70 -1.20
CA TYR A 4 1.96 11.12 -1.00
C TYR A 4 1.59 11.40 0.47
N LEU A 5 2.33 12.31 1.11
CA LEU A 5 2.18 12.65 2.53
C LEU A 5 1.12 13.71 2.84
N GLY A 6 0.42 14.24 1.83
CA GLY A 6 -0.63 15.23 2.04
C GLY A 6 -0.09 16.66 2.01
N ILE A 7 -0.48 17.51 2.97
CA ILE A 7 -0.02 18.89 3.07
C ILE A 7 0.93 19.01 4.26
N PRO A 8 2.20 19.42 4.06
CA PRO A 8 2.78 19.91 2.80
C PRO A 8 2.99 18.81 1.73
N PRO A 9 2.96 19.15 0.43
CA PRO A 9 3.00 18.18 -0.67
C PRO A 9 4.37 17.52 -0.79
N VAL A 10 4.56 16.43 -0.05
CA VAL A 10 5.77 15.62 -0.07
C VAL A 10 5.44 14.25 -0.66
N ILE A 11 6.29 13.80 -1.59
CA ILE A 11 6.23 12.46 -2.18
C ILE A 11 7.45 11.70 -1.72
N GLU A 12 7.23 10.52 -1.15
CA GLU A 12 8.27 9.61 -0.72
C GLU A 12 8.25 8.32 -1.55
N GLU A 13 9.43 7.83 -1.91
CA GLU A 13 9.55 6.49 -2.46
C GLU A 13 9.58 5.45 -1.34
N LYS A 14 8.58 4.57 -1.33
CA LYS A 14 8.50 3.42 -0.42
C LYS A 14 8.72 2.13 -1.20
N ILE A 15 9.65 1.31 -0.70
CA ILE A 15 9.93 -0.02 -1.23
C ILE A 15 9.04 -1.01 -0.50
N LEU A 16 8.23 -1.77 -1.25
CA LEU A 16 7.53 -2.90 -0.68
C LEU A 16 8.49 -4.08 -0.54
N PRO A 17 8.40 -4.87 0.55
CA PRO A 17 9.08 -6.16 0.63
C PRO A 17 8.75 -7.00 -0.62
N GLU A 18 9.74 -7.69 -1.19
CA GLU A 18 9.60 -8.54 -2.38
C GLU A 18 9.23 -7.81 -3.70
N CYS A 19 9.29 -6.48 -3.75
CA CYS A 19 9.02 -5.69 -4.95
C CYS A 19 10.12 -4.67 -5.27
N GLN A 20 10.57 -4.63 -6.53
CA GLN A 20 11.45 -3.56 -7.03
C GLN A 20 10.64 -2.29 -7.28
N SER A 21 11.30 -1.13 -7.35
CA SER A 21 10.66 0.14 -7.70
C SER A 21 11.00 0.50 -9.16
N PRO A 22 10.01 0.80 -10.03
CA PRO A 22 8.57 0.80 -9.76
C PRO A 22 7.99 -0.61 -9.57
N CYS A 23 7.07 -0.75 -8.62
CA CYS A 23 6.45 -2.05 -8.33
C CYS A 23 5.38 -2.35 -9.39
N PRO A 24 5.38 -3.54 -10.03
CA PRO A 24 4.30 -3.96 -10.90
C PRO A 24 2.95 -3.93 -10.18
N LEU A 25 1.89 -3.56 -10.89
CA LEU A 25 0.55 -3.41 -10.31
C LEU A 25 0.04 -4.71 -9.71
N GLU A 26 0.27 -5.83 -10.38
CA GLU A 26 -0.17 -7.17 -9.97
C GLU A 26 0.46 -7.55 -8.62
N LYS A 27 1.78 -7.36 -8.49
CA LYS A 27 2.50 -7.60 -7.23
C LYS A 27 2.05 -6.68 -6.10
N PHE A 28 1.73 -5.43 -6.44
CA PHE A 28 1.20 -4.49 -5.47
C PHE A 28 -0.17 -4.93 -4.95
N ILE A 29 -1.07 -5.37 -5.83
CA ILE A 29 -2.39 -5.89 -5.44
C ILE A 29 -2.23 -7.12 -4.53
N GLU A 30 -1.43 -8.11 -4.94
CA GLU A 30 -1.15 -9.31 -4.13
C GLU A 30 -0.65 -8.95 -2.72
N SER A 31 0.18 -7.91 -2.59
CA SER A 31 0.72 -7.48 -1.30
C SER A 31 -0.30 -6.84 -0.36
N ILE A 32 -1.38 -6.25 -0.89
CA ILE A 32 -2.39 -5.52 -0.11
C ILE A 32 -3.72 -6.26 0.04
N GLU A 33 -3.94 -7.33 -0.74
CA GLU A 33 -5.17 -8.14 -0.71
C GLU A 33 -5.56 -8.60 0.70
N ASN A 34 -4.57 -9.01 1.51
CA ASN A 34 -4.80 -9.47 2.89
C ASN A 34 -4.82 -8.33 3.93
N THR A 35 -4.59 -7.08 3.51
CA THR A 35 -4.56 -5.90 4.39
C THR A 35 -5.92 -5.20 4.46
N PHE A 36 -6.76 -5.36 3.43
CA PHE A 36 -8.10 -4.79 3.46
C PHE A 36 -9.02 -5.67 4.31
N PRO A 37 -9.79 -5.08 5.22
CA PRO A 37 -10.83 -5.79 5.94
C PRO A 37 -11.85 -6.30 4.92
N ILE A 38 -12.30 -7.52 5.13
CA ILE A 38 -13.41 -8.08 4.37
C ILE A 38 -14.66 -7.25 4.75
N GLU A 39 -15.48 -6.87 3.77
CA GLU A 39 -16.69 -6.08 4.03
C GLU A 39 -17.53 -6.75 5.14
N GLY A 40 -17.77 -6.02 6.23
CA GLY A 40 -18.53 -6.50 7.39
C GLY A 40 -17.71 -6.94 8.61
N GLU A 41 -16.38 -6.98 8.54
CA GLU A 41 -15.55 -7.20 9.74
C GLU A 41 -15.43 -5.91 10.57
N PRO A 42 -15.89 -5.90 11.84
CA PRO A 42 -15.54 -4.84 12.76
C PRO A 42 -14.03 -4.92 13.03
N ARG A 43 -13.27 -3.90 12.60
CA ARG A 43 -11.89 -3.72 13.06
C ARG A 43 -11.92 -3.50 14.58
N CYS A 44 -11.07 -4.21 15.32
CA CYS A 44 -11.10 -4.27 16.79
C CYS A 44 -11.23 -2.91 17.49
N SER A 45 -12.03 -2.92 18.56
CA SER A 45 -11.47 -3.13 19.91
C SER A 45 -11.99 -4.46 20.48
#